data_AF-A0A6J1VSZ7-F1
#
_entry.id   AF-A0A6J1VSZ7-F1
#
_cell.length_a   1.000
_cell.length_b   1.000
_cell.length_c   1.000
_cell.angle_alpha   90.00
_cell.angle_beta   90.00
_cell.angle_gamma   90.00
#
_symmetry.space_group_name_H-M   'P 1'
#
loop_
_entity.id
_entity.type
_entity.pdbx_description
1 polymer ?
#
loop_
_entity_poly.entity_id
_entity_poly.type
_entity_poly.pdbx_seq_one_letter_code
_entity_poly.pdbx_strand_id
1 'polypeptide(L)'
;MEYDLHRKKKVTSLLKASPYTVHDRVEFAELTKRFSKAFKEKITNPLHFDICWGSPFKLRHVTTILKVQAPSVQSLETERILERQRLEKSELQRKISWDGQIELKSKIFLERRPLPPSGFN
;
A
#
# COMPACT_ATOMS: atom_id res chain seq x y z
N MET A 1 -15.50 -14.20 9.89
CA MET A 1 -15.65 -14.60 11.31
C MET A 1 -14.35 -15.18 11.90
N GLU A 2 -13.56 -15.95 11.14
CA GLU A 2 -12.30 -16.58 11.63
C GLU A 2 -11.17 -15.59 11.98
N TYR A 3 -11.03 -14.52 11.19
CA TYR A 3 -9.96 -13.51 11.36
C TYR A 3 -10.01 -12.79 12.72
N ASP A 4 -11.21 -12.57 13.25
CA ASP A 4 -11.40 -11.92 14.55
C ASP A 4 -11.00 -12.84 15.71
N LEU A 5 -11.16 -14.15 15.56
CA LEU A 5 -10.87 -15.13 16.60
C LEU A 5 -9.36 -15.28 16.81
N HIS A 6 -8.59 -15.36 15.72
CA HIS A 6 -7.13 -15.41 15.78
C HIS A 6 -6.55 -14.13 16.40
N ARG A 7 -7.09 -12.96 16.02
CA ARG A 7 -6.68 -11.68 16.60
C ARG A 7 -7.01 -11.59 18.10
N LYS A 8 -8.20 -12.02 18.52
CA LYS A 8 -8.56 -12.08 19.95
C LYS A 8 -7.61 -12.98 20.75
N LYS A 9 -7.26 -14.17 20.23
CA LYS A 9 -6.29 -15.09 20.87
C LYS A 9 -4.89 -14.47 20.98
N LYS A 10 -4.44 -13.75 19.95
CA LYS A 10 -3.14 -13.07 19.95
C LYS A 10 -3.08 -11.91 20.94
N VAL A 11 -4.13 -11.09 21.02
CA VAL A 11 -4.18 -9.97 21.98
C VAL A 11 -4.30 -10.46 23.43
N THR A 12 -5.13 -11.47 23.68
CA THR A 12 -5.28 -12.06 25.03
C THR A 12 -4.02 -12.77 25.50
N SER A 13 -3.29 -13.47 24.62
CA SER A 13 -2.00 -14.08 24.97
C SER A 13 -0.93 -13.03 25.30
N LEU A 14 -0.85 -11.94 24.55
CA LEU A 14 0.07 -10.83 24.83
C LEU A 14 -0.23 -10.12 26.15
N LEU A 15 -1.51 -9.93 26.47
CA LEU A 15 -1.94 -9.20 27.67
C LEU A 15 -2.07 -10.09 28.93
N LYS A 16 -1.89 -11.40 28.81
CA LYS A 16 -1.99 -12.38 29.92
C LYS A 16 -1.01 -12.09 31.07
N ALA A 17 0.14 -11.47 30.77
CA ALA A 17 1.15 -11.08 31.75
C ALA A 17 1.00 -9.63 32.24
N SER A 18 -0.01 -8.90 31.75
CA SER A 18 -0.26 -7.49 32.07
C SER A 18 -1.42 -7.36 33.05
N PRO A 19 -1.50 -6.27 33.82
CA PRO A 19 -2.65 -6.00 34.70
C PRO A 19 -3.93 -5.58 33.94
N TYR A 20 -3.89 -5.54 32.61
CA TYR A 20 -5.00 -5.05 31.78
C TYR A 20 -5.88 -6.19 31.28
N THR A 21 -7.17 -6.12 31.62
CA THR A 21 -8.20 -7.05 31.12
C THR A 21 -8.72 -6.61 29.76
N VAL A 22 -8.76 -7.54 28.80
CA VAL A 22 -9.36 -7.27 27.47
C VAL A 22 -10.89 -7.26 27.62
N HIS A 23 -11.51 -6.09 27.53
CA HIS A 23 -12.97 -5.98 27.53
C HIS A 23 -13.58 -6.64 26.29
N ASP A 24 -14.73 -7.32 26.45
CA ASP A 24 -15.42 -7.88 25.30
C ASP A 24 -15.95 -6.75 24.41
N ARG A 25 -15.73 -6.90 23.11
CA ARG A 25 -16.06 -5.85 22.12
C ARG A 25 -17.56 -5.60 22.07
N VAL A 26 -18.37 -6.63 22.31
CA VAL A 26 -19.83 -6.52 22.29
C VAL A 26 -20.30 -5.73 23.51
N GLU A 27 -19.80 -6.07 24.70
CA GLU A 27 -20.08 -5.32 25.92
C GLU A 27 -19.60 -3.87 25.83
N PHE A 28 -18.40 -3.64 25.28
CA PHE A 28 -17.89 -2.29 25.08
C PHE A 28 -18.73 -1.50 24.08
N ALA A 29 -19.17 -2.11 22.97
CA ALA A 29 -20.06 -1.48 22.01
C ALA A 29 -21.43 -1.16 22.62
N GLU A 30 -21.98 -2.05 23.45
CA GLU A 30 -23.21 -1.80 24.19
C GLU A 30 -23.05 -0.68 25.22
N LEU A 31 -21.96 -0.68 25.99
CA LEU A 31 -21.63 0.40 26.92
C LEU A 31 -21.49 1.73 26.18
N THR A 32 -20.76 1.76 25.06
CA THR A 32 -20.60 2.95 24.22
C THR A 32 -21.95 3.44 23.67
N LYS A 33 -22.82 2.52 23.24
CA LYS A 33 -24.17 2.84 22.75
C LYS A 33 -25.10 3.35 23.86
N ARG A 34 -24.98 2.80 25.08
CA ARG A 34 -25.71 3.29 26.26
C ARG A 34 -25.19 4.66 26.68
N PHE A 35 -23.88 4.84 26.70
CA PHE A 35 -23.21 6.09 27.00
C PHE A 35 -23.57 7.17 25.99
N SER A 36 -23.53 6.87 24.68
CA SER A 36 -23.91 7.82 23.62
C SER A 36 -25.38 8.21 23.67
N LYS A 37 -26.27 7.33 24.15
CA LYS A 37 -27.68 7.64 24.39
C LYS A 37 -27.91 8.41 25.70
N ALA A 38 -27.05 8.20 26.69
CA ALA A 38 -27.08 8.91 27.98
C ALA A 38 -26.57 10.35 27.86
N PHE A 39 -25.68 10.64 26.90
CA PHE A 39 -25.39 11.99 26.41
C PHE A 39 -26.60 12.55 25.66
N LYS A 40 -27.64 12.94 26.42
CA LYS A 40 -28.77 13.75 25.94
C LYS A 40 -28.43 15.23 25.85
N GLU A 41 -27.30 15.67 26.39
CA GLU A 41 -26.77 16.98 26.09
C GLU A 41 -26.15 16.92 24.70
N LYS A 42 -26.72 17.71 23.77
CA LYS A 42 -26.10 18.01 22.48
C LYS A 42 -24.64 18.29 22.77
N ILE A 43 -23.72 17.58 22.11
CA ILE A 43 -22.28 17.82 22.21
C ILE A 43 -22.06 19.30 21.88
N THR A 44 -22.07 20.15 22.89
CA THR A 44 -21.56 21.50 22.85
C THR A 44 -20.08 21.38 23.17
N ASN A 45 -19.38 20.51 22.44
CA ASN A 45 -17.97 20.76 22.28
C ASN A 45 -17.94 22.07 21.49
N PRO A 46 -17.53 23.20 22.08
CA PRO A 46 -17.56 24.48 21.41
C PRO A 46 -16.73 24.47 20.12
N LEU A 47 -15.83 23.48 19.99
CA LEU A 47 -14.98 23.26 18.83
C LEU A 47 -15.58 22.30 17.80
N HIS A 48 -16.73 21.66 18.04
CA HIS A 48 -17.31 20.69 17.12
C HIS A 48 -17.67 21.33 15.78
N PHE A 49 -18.27 22.51 15.81
CA PHE A 49 -18.58 23.28 14.61
C PHE A 49 -17.31 23.86 13.97
N ASP A 50 -16.34 24.32 14.76
CA ASP A 50 -15.06 24.83 14.25
C ASP A 50 -14.27 23.76 13.47
N ILE A 51 -14.30 22.52 13.95
CA ILE A 51 -13.67 21.36 13.30
C ILE A 51 -14.48 20.89 12.09
N CYS A 52 -15.81 20.80 12.19
CA CYS A 52 -16.69 20.30 11.12
C CYS A 52 -16.73 21.22 9.90
N TRP A 53 -16.69 22.54 10.10
CA TRP A 53 -16.72 23.51 9.00
C TRP A 53 -15.33 23.85 8.48
N GLY A 54 -14.28 23.25 9.06
CA GLY A 54 -12.90 23.49 8.69
C GLY A 54 -12.65 24.99 8.54
N SER A 55 -13.12 25.80 9.50
CA SER A 55 -12.80 27.21 9.45
C SER A 55 -11.28 27.23 9.49
N PRO A 56 -10.59 27.74 8.46
CA PRO A 56 -9.18 27.98 8.63
C PRO A 56 -9.16 28.90 9.84
N PHE A 57 -8.53 28.44 10.93
CA PHE A 57 -8.20 29.32 12.04
C PHE A 57 -7.78 30.65 11.42
N LYS A 58 -8.15 31.78 12.02
CA LYS A 58 -7.63 33.10 11.62
C LYS A 58 -6.13 33.14 11.90
N LEU A 59 -5.38 32.28 11.23
CA LEU A 59 -3.95 32.16 11.29
C LEU A 59 -3.45 33.45 10.67
N ARG A 60 -2.45 34.03 11.34
CA ARG A 60 -1.75 35.14 10.77
C ARG A 60 -1.19 34.69 9.44
N HIS A 61 -1.39 35.49 8.41
CA HIS A 61 -0.82 35.24 7.10
C HIS A 61 0.71 35.17 7.23
N VAL A 62 1.30 34.05 6.85
CA VAL A 62 2.75 33.84 6.83
C VAL A 62 3.18 33.62 5.40
N THR A 63 4.21 34.35 4.96
CA THR A 63 4.86 34.12 3.67
C THR A 63 5.76 32.89 3.78
N THR A 64 5.30 31.76 3.27
CA THR A 64 6.14 30.56 3.13
C THR A 64 7.13 30.75 1.99
N ILE A 65 8.40 31.00 2.31
CA ILE A 65 9.47 30.99 1.31
C ILE A 65 9.85 29.53 1.07
N LEU A 66 9.35 28.96 -0.02
CA LEU A 66 9.80 27.64 -0.48
C LEU A 66 11.24 27.76 -0.97
N LYS A 67 12.18 27.33 -0.14
CA LYS A 67 13.61 27.23 -0.49
C LYS A 67 13.88 25.99 -1.35
N VAL A 68 13.12 25.82 -2.43
CA VAL A 68 13.42 24.76 -3.39
C VAL A 68 14.37 25.35 -4.41
N GLN A 69 15.64 24.94 -4.36
CA GLN A 69 16.59 25.26 -5.42
C GLN A 69 16.20 24.48 -6.66
N ALA A 70 16.01 25.19 -7.77
CA ALA A 70 15.88 24.54 -9.07
C ALA A 70 17.20 23.84 -9.42
N PRO A 71 17.17 22.66 -10.05
CA PRO A 71 18.37 21.97 -10.47
C PRO A 71 19.16 22.84 -11.46
N SER A 72 20.49 22.79 -11.36
CA SER A 72 21.37 23.48 -12.30
C SER A 72 21.28 22.86 -13.70
N VAL A 73 21.64 23.63 -14.73
CA VAL A 73 21.67 23.12 -16.11
C VAL A 73 22.58 21.89 -16.24
N GLN A 74 23.72 21.91 -15.55
CA GLN A 74 24.63 20.76 -15.48
C GLN A 74 23.97 19.52 -14.88
N SER A 75 23.19 19.69 -13.80
CA SER A 75 22.44 18.58 -13.18
C SER A 75 21.39 18.00 -14.11
N LEU A 76 20.74 18.83 -14.93
CA LEU A 76 19.76 18.35 -15.91
C LEU A 76 20.43 17.60 -17.08
N GLU A 77 21.60 18.06 -17.51
CA GLU A 77 22.37 17.38 -18.56
C GLU A 77 22.89 16.02 -18.10
N THR A 78 23.41 15.92 -16.87
CA THR A 78 23.88 14.65 -16.31
C THR A 78 22.73 13.66 -16.17
N GLU A 79 21.57 14.08 -15.67
CA GLU A 79 20.38 13.22 -15.61
C GLU A 79 19.93 12.74 -16.99
N ARG A 80 19.94 13.61 -18.01
CA ARG A 80 19.59 13.21 -19.39
C ARG A 80 20.53 12.15 -19.94
N ILE A 81 21.82 12.25 -19.67
CA ILE A 81 22.82 11.25 -20.10
C ILE A 81 22.59 9.91 -19.40
N LEU A 82 22.36 9.95 -18.08
CA LEU A 82 22.10 8.74 -17.30
C LEU A 82 20.80 8.04 -17.73
N GLU A 83 19.74 8.79 -18.00
CA GLU A 83 18.49 8.25 -18.50
C GLU A 83 18.65 7.62 -19.90
N ARG A 84 19.42 8.25 -20.79
CA ARG A 84 19.72 7.65 -22.10
C ARG A 84 20.42 6.31 -21.95
N GLN A 85 21.44 6.22 -21.10
CA GLN A 85 22.16 4.96 -20.84
C GLN A 85 21.24 3.87 -20.25
N ARG A 86 20.31 4.25 -19.36
CA ARG A 86 19.31 3.33 -18.80
C ARG A 86 18.38 2.78 -19.88
N LEU A 87 17.91 3.63 -20.78
CA LEU A 87 17.04 3.23 -21.88
C LEU A 87 17.76 2.29 -22.84
N GLU A 88 18.98 2.62 -23.27
CA GLU A 88 19.80 1.76 -24.13
C GLU A 88 20.02 0.37 -23.52
N LYS A 89 20.31 0.31 -22.22
CA LYS A 89 20.43 -0.97 -21.49
C LYS A 89 19.13 -1.76 -21.47
N SER A 90 17.99 -1.09 -21.26
CA SER A 90 16.66 -1.72 -21.26
C SER A 90 16.30 -2.29 -22.64
N GLU A 91 16.60 -1.56 -23.70
CA GLU A 91 16.37 -2.01 -25.07
C GLU A 91 17.22 -3.23 -25.43
N LEU A 92 18.50 -3.23 -25.03
CA LEU A 92 19.40 -4.36 -25.23
C LEU A 92 18.90 -5.60 -24.49
N GLN A 93 18.48 -5.46 -23.23
CA GLN A 93 17.89 -6.56 -22.47
C GLN A 93 16.62 -7.09 -23.12
N ARG A 94 15.75 -6.22 -23.65
CA ARG A 94 14.56 -6.64 -24.38
C ARG A 94 14.91 -7.44 -25.62
N LYS A 95 15.88 -6.98 -26.43
CA LYS A 95 16.34 -7.72 -27.61
C LYS A 95 16.86 -9.12 -27.26
N ILE A 96 17.76 -9.22 -26.28
CA ILE A 96 18.27 -10.52 -25.81
C ILE A 96 17.12 -11.43 -25.34
N SER A 97 16.17 -10.89 -24.57
CA SER A 97 15.04 -11.68 -24.09
C SER A 97 14.12 -12.16 -25.22
N TRP A 98 13.95 -11.35 -26.26
CA TRP A 98 13.14 -11.67 -27.42
C TRP A 98 13.80 -12.75 -28.28
N ASP A 99 15.09 -12.60 -28.57
CA ASP A 99 15.86 -13.57 -29.34
C ASP A 99 15.92 -14.92 -28.61
N GLY A 100 16.14 -14.90 -27.29
CA GLY A 100 16.07 -16.11 -26.46
C GLY A 100 14.69 -16.77 -26.46
N GLN A 101 13.61 -16.00 -26.42
CA GLN A 101 12.25 -16.55 -26.55
C GLN A 101 11.98 -17.17 -27.92
N ILE A 102 12.47 -16.57 -29.01
CA ILE A 102 12.36 -17.13 -30.35
C ILE A 102 13.13 -18.46 -30.43
N GLU A 103 14.35 -18.50 -29.92
CA GLU A 103 15.18 -19.70 -29.92
C GLU A 103 14.58 -20.83 -29.08
N LEU A 104 14.02 -20.51 -27.91
CA LEU A 104 13.34 -21.50 -27.08
C LEU A 104 12.06 -22.02 -27.74
N LYS A 105 11.27 -21.14 -28.36
CA LYS A 105 10.08 -21.57 -29.10
C LYS A 105 10.45 -22.47 -30.27
N SER A 106 11.48 -22.14 -31.04
CA SER A 106 11.92 -22.98 -32.17
C SER A 106 12.41 -24.35 -31.71
N LYS A 107 13.12 -24.44 -30.58
CA LYS A 107 13.52 -25.72 -29.96
C LYS A 107 12.32 -26.54 -29.46
N ILE A 108 11.35 -25.92 -28.80
CA ILE A 108 10.13 -26.61 -28.31
C ILE A 108 9.32 -27.22 -29.47
N PHE A 109 9.26 -26.57 -30.63
CA PHE A 109 8.60 -27.13 -31.82
C PHE A 109 9.31 -28.38 -32.37
N LEU A 110 10.61 -28.57 -32.11
CA LEU A 110 11.36 -29.76 -32.52
C LEU A 110 11.19 -30.94 -31.55
N GLU A 111 10.97 -30.66 -30.25
CA GLU A 111 10.85 -31.69 -29.22
C GLU A 111 9.42 -32.24 -29.05
N ARG A 112 8.38 -31.47 -29.41
CA ARG A 112 6.98 -31.91 -29.36
C ARG A 112 6.54 -32.66 -30.62
N ARG A 113 7.34 -33.61 -31.11
CA ARG A 113 6.81 -34.58 -32.06
C ARG A 113 5.77 -35.43 -31.32
N PRO A 114 4.54 -35.59 -31.83
CA PRO A 114 3.59 -36.51 -31.22
C PRO A 114 4.24 -37.91 -31.19
N LEU A 115 4.15 -38.58 -30.04
CA LEU A 115 4.59 -39.97 -29.92
C LEU A 115 3.96 -40.78 -31.08
N PRO A 116 4.75 -41.56 -31.83
CA PRO A 116 4.20 -42.40 -32.88
C PRO A 116 3.13 -43.31 -32.27
N PRO A 117 2.00 -43.54 -32.97
CA PRO A 117 0.94 -44.38 -32.44
C PRO A 117 1.50 -45.76 -32.12
N SER A 118 1.47 -46.13 -30.83
CA SER A 118 1.77 -47.48 -30.39
C SER A 118 0.59 -48.37 -30.74
N GLY A 119 0.59 -48.94 -31.94
CA GLY A 119 -0.36 -49.97 -32.36
C GLY A 119 0.38 -51.28 -32.62
N PHE A 120 -0.13 -52.37 -32.04
CA PHE A 120 0.32 -53.73 -32.29
C PHE A 120 -0.04 -54.15 -33.72
N ASN A 121 0.97 -54.56 -34.49
CA ASN A 121 0.85 -55.55 -35.56
C ASN A 121 1.77 -56.71 -35.21
#